data_AF-A0A1G8V110-F1
#
_entry.id   AF-A0A1G8V110-F1
#
_cell.length_a   1.000
_cell.length_b   1.000
_cell.length_c   1.000
_cell.angle_alpha   90.00
_cell.angle_beta   90.00
_cell.angle_gamma   90.00
#
_symmetry.space_group_name_H-M   'P 1'
#
loop_
_entity.id
_entity.type
_entity.pdbx_description
1 polymer ?
#
loop_
_entity_poly.entity_id
_entity_poly.type
_entity_poly.pdbx_seq_one_letter_code
_entity_poly.pdbx_strand_id
1 'polypeptide(L)' 'MDILSVIRRWALRDKLPIREISRRTGLSRNTIRRYLRAGIVEPKFNVPSRPSKLDAYAEKLSGWLLAEQRKSR' A
#
# COMPACT_ATOMS: atom_id res chain seq x y z
N MET A 1 4.83 5.19 11.64
CA MET A 1 3.38 5.11 11.37
C MET A 1 2.86 6.52 11.21
N ASP A 2 2.20 6.82 10.09
CA ASP A 2 1.62 8.13 9.86
C ASP A 2 0.33 8.30 10.70
N ILE A 3 0.10 9.48 11.26
CA ILE A 3 -1.00 9.78 12.20
C ILE A 3 -2.37 9.47 11.58
N LEU A 4 -2.49 9.67 10.27
CA LEU A 4 -3.70 9.39 9.50
C LEU A 4 -4.07 7.91 9.50
N SER A 5 -3.06 7.03 9.45
CA SER A 5 -3.26 5.58 9.41
C SER A 5 -3.85 5.04 10.73
N VAL A 6 -3.41 5.60 11.86
CA VAL A 6 -3.91 5.26 13.20
C VAL A 6 -5.37 5.72 13.36
N ILE A 7 -5.66 6.97 12.97
CA ILE A 7 -7.03 7.53 13.03
C ILE A 7 -8.01 6.70 12.20
N ARG A 8 -7.62 6.33 10.97
CA ARG A 8 -8.47 5.52 10.09
C ARG A 8 -8.69 4.12 10.63
N ARG A 9 -7.65 3.47 11.18
CA ARG A 9 -7.79 2.15 11.80
C ARG A 9 -8.80 2.18 12.95
N TRP A 10 -8.63 3.12 13.88
CA TRP A 10 -9.51 3.26 15.03
C TRP A 10 -10.95 3.59 14.64
N ALA A 11 -11.17 4.48 13.66
CA ALA A 11 -12.51 4.88 13.25
C ALA A 11 -13.23 3.84 12.37
N LEU A 12 -12.54 3.27 11.38
CA LEU A 12 -13.14 2.42 10.36
C LEU A 12 -13.12 0.92 10.73
N ARG A 13 -12.03 0.45 11.34
CA ARG A 13 -11.86 -0.97 11.70
C ARG A 13 -12.38 -1.23 13.11
N ASP A 14 -11.85 -0.49 14.09
CA ASP A 14 -12.16 -0.72 15.50
C ASP A 14 -13.46 -0.03 15.93
N LYS A 15 -14.09 0.74 15.03
CA LYS A 15 -15.33 1.50 15.23
C LYS A 15 -15.34 2.35 16.50
N LEU A 16 -14.18 2.86 16.91
CA LEU A 16 -14.05 3.71 18.08
C LEU A 16 -14.74 5.05 17.84
N PRO A 17 -15.39 5.63 18.88
CA PRO A 17 -16.07 6.89 18.72
C PRO A 17 -15.04 8.03 18.54
N ILE A 18 -15.35 9.01 17.68
CA ILE A 18 -14.46 10.15 17.35
C ILE A 18 -13.95 10.89 18.60
N ARG A 19 -14.77 10.96 19.66
CA ARG A 19 -14.38 11.53 20.96
C ARG A 19 -13.19 10.84 21.59
N GLU A 20 -13.12 9.52 21.48
CA GLU A 20 -12.07 8.69 22.07
C GLU A 20 -10.78 8.82 21.27
N ILE A 21 -10.90 8.84 19.94
CA ILE A 21 -9.78 9.12 19.03
C ILE A 21 -9.19 10.51 19.33
N SER A 22 -10.03 11.52 19.54
CA SER A 22 -9.62 12.88 19.91
C SER A 22 -8.85 12.93 21.23
N ARG A 23 -9.31 12.22 22.26
CA ARG A 23 -8.59 12.13 23.55
C ARG A 23 -7.21 11.50 23.41
N ARG A 24 -7.10 10.43 22.63
CA ARG A 24 -5.85 9.67 22.47
C ARG A 24 -4.83 10.36 21.56
N THR A 25 -5.32 11.04 20.51
CA THR A 25 -4.45 11.70 19.53
C THR A 25 -4.14 13.16 19.87
N GLY A 26 -4.87 13.78 20.80
CA GLY A 26 -4.78 15.22 21.08
C GLY A 26 -5.30 16.11 19.94
N LEU A 27 -5.85 15.53 18.88
CA LEU A 27 -6.37 16.26 17.73
C LEU A 27 -7.81 16.71 17.96
N SER A 28 -8.16 17.86 17.38
CA SER A 28 -9.54 18.32 17.40
C SER A 28 -10.45 17.33 16.68
N ARG A 29 -11.69 17.21 17.16
CA ARG A 29 -12.73 16.39 16.51
C ARG A 29 -12.98 16.81 15.05
N ASN A 30 -12.79 18.10 14.73
CA ASN A 30 -12.92 18.63 13.38
C ASN A 30 -11.80 18.14 12.46
N THR A 31 -10.57 18.10 12.97
CA THR A 31 -9.40 17.55 12.26
C THR A 31 -9.60 16.08 11.94
N ILE A 32 -10.06 15.29 12.91
CA ILE A 32 -10.35 13.87 12.70
C ILE A 32 -11.45 13.69 11.64
N ARG A 33 -12.54 14.43 11.73
CA ARG A 33 -13.63 14.36 10.75
C ARG A 33 -13.17 14.76 9.34
N ARG A 34 -12.32 15.80 9.23
CA ARG A 34 -11.70 16.20 7.96
C ARG A 34 -10.84 15.08 7.37
N TYR A 35 -10.01 14.43 8.18
CA TYR A 35 -9.15 13.33 7.73
C TYR A 35 -9.91 12.06 7.35
N LEU A 36 -11.03 11.77 8.00
CA LEU A 36 -11.92 10.68 7.62
C LEU A 36 -12.67 10.98 6.31
N ARG A 37 -13.08 12.24 6.09
CA ARG A 37 -13.74 12.68 4.85
C ARG A 37 -12.81 12.76 3.65
N ALA A 38 -11.53 13.05 3.87
CA ALA A 38 -10.53 13.22 2.81
C ALA A 38 -10.32 11.96 1.95
N GLY A 39 -11.01 10.85 2.22
CA GLY A 39 -11.07 9.71 1.32
C GLY A 39 -9.76 8.94 1.25
N ILE A 40 -9.84 7.72 0.76
CA ILE A 40 -8.76 6.75 0.72
C ILE A 40 -7.61 7.34 -0.13
N VAL A 41 -6.52 7.71 0.53
CA VAL A 41 -5.22 7.74 -0.16
C VAL A 41 -4.87 6.27 -0.27
N GLU A 42 -5.00 5.70 -1.47
CA GLU A 42 -4.50 4.36 -1.74
C GLU A 42 -3.07 4.32 -1.19
N PRO A 43 -2.77 3.44 -0.21
CA PRO A 43 -1.41 3.28 0.21
C PRO A 43 -0.64 2.79 -1.01
N LYS A 44 0.06 3.71 -1.69
CA LYS A 44 1.08 3.35 -2.66
C LYS A 44 2.12 2.58 -1.88
N PHE A 45 1.96 1.26 -1.86
CA PHE A 45 3.00 0.36 -1.43
C PHE A 45 4.15 0.62 -2.39
N ASN A 46 5.13 1.37 -1.90
CA ASN A 46 6.39 1.54 -2.59
C ASN A 46 7.07 0.19 -2.48
N VAL A 47 6.79 -0.71 -3.43
CA VAL A 47 7.51 -1.96 -3.53
C VAL A 47 8.92 -1.55 -3.94
N PRO A 48 9.93 -1.66 -3.05
CA PRO A 48 11.29 -1.35 -3.46
C PRO A 48 11.62 -2.24 -4.66
N SER A 49 12.30 -1.69 -5.66
CA SER A 49 12.85 -2.47 -6.77
C SER A 49 13.88 -3.45 -6.20
N ARG A 50 13.42 -4.63 -5.80
CA ARG A 50 14.27 -5.71 -5.31
C ARG A 50 14.59 -6.59 -6.50
N PRO A 51 15.86 -7.00 -6.68
CA PRO A 51 16.18 -7.99 -7.69
C PRO A 51 15.38 -9.25 -7.39
N SER A 52 14.59 -9.72 -8.35
CA SER A 52 13.86 -10.96 -8.25
C SER A 52 14.83 -12.14 -8.31
N LYS A 53 14.46 -13.30 -7.76
CA LYS A 53 15.26 -14.53 -7.93
C LYS A 53 15.43 -14.93 -9.39
N LEU A 54 14.58 -14.41 -10.28
CA LEU A 54 14.60 -14.69 -11.72
C LEU A 54 15.47 -13.72 -12.50
N ASP A 55 15.91 -12.61 -11.90
CA ASP A 55 16.70 -11.59 -12.60
C ASP A 55 18.07 -12.14 -13.01
N ALA A 56 18.63 -13.06 -12.23
CA ALA A 56 19.85 -13.79 -12.58
C ALA A 56 19.72 -14.67 -13.84
N TYR A 57 18.49 -14.98 -14.26
CA TYR A 57 18.20 -15.83 -15.40
C TYR A 57 17.54 -15.07 -16.56
N ALA A 58 17.42 -13.74 -16.47
CA ALA A 58 16.69 -12.94 -17.45
C ALA A 58 17.20 -13.12 -18.88
N GLU A 59 18.53 -13.15 -19.08
CA GLU A 59 19.13 -13.39 -20.41
C GLU A 59 18.84 -14.80 -20.93
N LYS A 60 18.97 -15.81 -20.06
CA LYS A 60 18.74 -17.21 -20.41
C LYS A 60 17.28 -17.48 -20.79
N LEU A 61 16.35 -16.92 -20.03
CA LEU A 61 14.91 -17.03 -20.29
C LEU A 61 14.53 -16.31 -21.58
N SER A 62 15.10 -15.14 -21.84
CA SER A 62 14.88 -14.40 -23.10
C SER A 62 15.41 -15.19 -24.30
N GLY A 63 16.58 -15.82 -24.16
CA GLY A 63 17.16 -16.69 -25.19
C GLY A 63 16.29 -17.92 -25.48
N TRP A 64 15.75 -18.56 -24.45
CA TRP A 64 14.82 -19.70 -24.62
C TRP A 64 13.50 -19.29 -25.25
N LEU A 65 12.95 -18.13 -24.87
CA LEU A 65 11.72 -17.59 -25.47
C LEU A 65 11.90 -17.36 -26.97
N LEU A 66 13.01 -16.73 -27.37
CA LEU A 66 13.31 -16.49 -28.78
C LEU A 66 13.56 -17.79 -29.56
N ALA A 67 14.21 -18.78 -28.93
CA ALA A 67 14.43 -20.08 -29.54
C ALA A 67 13.12 -20.83 -29.78
N GLU A 68 12.21 -20.81 -28.81
CA GLU A 68 10.89 -21.44 -28.93
C GLU A 68 10.02 -20.72 -29.96
N GLN A 69 10.05 -19.38 -29.99
CA GLN A 69 9.31 -18.58 -30.97
C GLN A 69 9.75 -18.86 -32.42
N ARG A 70 11.02 -19.21 -32.63
CA ARG A 70 11.58 -19.53 -33.96
C ARG A 70 11.32 -20.97 -34.39
N LYS A 71 10.79 -21.81 -33.50
CA LYS A 71 10.46 -23.19 -33.80
C LYS A 71 9.14 -23.21 -34.58
N SER A 72 9.15 -23.85 -35.75
CA SER A 72 7.91 -24.18 -36.47
C SER A 72 7.03 -25.07 -35.59
N ARG A 73 5.71 -24.85 -35.62
CA ARG A 73 4.72 -25.77 -35.03
C ARG A 73 4.91 -27.19 -35.54
#